data_AF-G3H9H8-F1
#
_entry.id   AF-G3H9H8-F1
#
_cell.length_a   1.000
_cell.length_b   1.000
_cell.length_c   1.000
_cell.angle_alpha   90.00
_cell.angle_beta   90.00
_cell.angle_gamma   90.00
#
_symmetry.space_group_name_H-M   'P 1'
#
loop_
_entity.id
_entity.type
_entity.pdbx_description
1 polymer ?
#
loop_
_entity_poly.entity_id
_entity_poly.type
_entity_poly.pdbx_seq_one_letter_code
_entity_poly.pdbx_strand_id
1 'polypeptide(L)'
;LDSVTSLIQAAKNLMNAVVQTVKMSYIASTKIIRIQSSAGPRHPVVMWRMKAPAKKPLIKREKPEETYAAVRRGSAKKKIHPVQVMSEFRGRQVY
;
A
#
# COMPACT_ATOMS: atom_id res chain seq x y z
N LEU A 1 18.99 33.16 -7.06
CA LEU A 1 18.18 31.94 -7.11
C LEU A 1 19.02 30.71 -6.74
N ASP A 2 20.19 30.54 -7.36
CA ASP A 2 21.06 29.37 -7.17
C ASP A 2 21.63 29.18 -5.76
N SER A 3 21.89 30.27 -5.03
CA SER A 3 22.33 30.21 -3.63
C SER A 3 21.24 29.65 -2.70
N VAL A 4 19.98 30.01 -2.94
CA VAL A 4 18.83 29.54 -2.17
C VAL A 4 18.51 28.09 -2.52
N THR A 5 18.55 27.72 -3.80
CA THR A 5 18.33 26.32 -4.22
C THR A 5 19.42 25.39 -3.69
N SER A 6 20.69 25.83 -3.72
CA SER A 6 21.82 25.09 -3.14
C SER A 6 21.65 24.86 -1.63
N LEU A 7 21.26 25.90 -0.89
CA LEU A 7 21.00 25.79 0.56
C LEU A 7 19.87 24.80 0.86
N ILE A 8 18.78 24.87 0.10
CA ILE A 8 17.65 23.93 0.24
C ILE A 8 18.13 22.50 -0.01
N GLN A 9 18.96 22.29 -1.02
CA GLN A 9 19.47 20.95 -1.35
C GLN A 9 20.40 20.42 -0.27
N ALA A 10 21.30 21.25 0.25
CA ALA A 10 22.18 20.90 1.36
C ALA A 10 21.37 20.49 2.61
N ALA A 11 20.32 21.24 2.94
CA ALA A 11 19.44 20.91 4.07
C ALA A 11 18.69 19.58 3.86
N LYS A 12 18.19 19.30 2.66
CA LYS A 12 17.56 18.01 2.31
C LYS A 12 18.54 16.85 2.46
N ASN A 13 19.78 17.02 1.99
CA ASN A 13 20.82 16.01 2.08
C ASN A 13 21.16 15.72 3.56
N LEU A 14 21.30 16.76 4.38
CA LEU A 14 21.53 16.63 5.81
C LEU A 14 20.38 15.89 6.50
N MET A 15 19.13 16.23 6.19
CA MET A 15 17.95 15.55 6.76
C MET A 15 17.98 14.05 6.47
N ASN A 16 18.30 13.66 5.23
CA ASN A 16 18.43 12.25 4.86
C ASN A 16 19.54 11.54 5.63
N ALA A 17 20.71 12.19 5.76
CA ALA A 17 21.84 11.64 6.50
C ALA A 17 21.49 11.43 8.00
N VAL A 18 20.89 12.44 8.62
CA VAL A 18 20.48 12.37 10.04
C VAL A 18 19.46 11.25 10.27
N VAL A 19 18.45 11.11 9.41
CA VAL A 19 17.44 10.04 9.52
C VAL A 19 18.09 8.65 9.42
N GLN A 20 19.06 8.47 8.51
CA GLN A 20 19.76 7.20 8.36
C GLN A 20 20.61 6.89 9.59
N THR A 21 21.37 7.86 10.09
CA THR A 21 22.19 7.69 11.30
C THR A 21 21.33 7.32 12.51
N VAL A 22 20.20 8.00 12.73
CA VAL A 22 19.25 7.68 13.81
C VAL A 22 18.75 6.23 13.71
N LYS A 23 18.44 5.75 12.49
CA LYS A 23 18.04 4.36 12.27
C LYS A 23 19.17 3.37 12.57
N MET A 24 20.40 3.67 12.15
CA MET A 24 21.56 2.83 12.43
C MET A 24 21.86 2.77 13.93
N SER A 25 21.81 3.90 14.64
CA SER A 25 21.98 3.97 16.10
C SER A 25 20.91 3.18 16.85
N TYR A 26 19.66 3.21 16.39
CA TYR A 26 18.59 2.38 16.92
C TYR A 26 18.91 0.89 16.79
N ILE A 27 19.35 0.44 15.61
CA ILE A 27 19.70 -0.97 15.37
C ILE A 27 20.91 -1.36 16.23
N ALA A 28 21.95 -0.54 16.27
CA ALA A 28 23.15 -0.80 17.06
C ALA A 28 22.81 -0.98 18.54
N SER A 29 22.00 -0.09 19.11
CA SER A 29 21.62 -0.15 20.53
C SER A 29 20.66 -1.30 20.86
N THR A 30 19.72 -1.65 19.96
CA THR A 30 18.66 -2.62 20.28
C THR A 30 18.95 -4.05 19.81
N LYS A 31 19.79 -4.23 18.78
CA LYS A 31 20.07 -5.54 18.16
C LYS A 31 21.50 -6.00 18.34
N ILE A 32 22.47 -5.09 18.32
CA ILE A 32 23.89 -5.44 18.40
C ILE A 32 24.33 -5.40 19.86
N ILE A 33 24.36 -4.22 20.47
CA ILE A 33 24.88 -4.03 21.84
C ILE A 33 24.04 -4.79 22.86
N ARG A 34 22.71 -4.70 22.78
CA ARG A 34 21.82 -5.37 23.74
C ARG A 34 21.91 -6.90 23.71
N ILE A 35 22.20 -7.50 22.55
CA ILE A 35 22.18 -8.97 22.38
C ILE A 35 23.60 -9.55 22.49
N GLN A 36 24.61 -8.86 21.97
CA GLN A 36 25.96 -9.40 21.77
C GLN A 36 27.01 -8.84 22.74
N SER A 37 26.69 -7.81 23.54
CA SER A 37 27.67 -7.24 24.47
C SER A 37 27.86 -8.14 25.69
N SER A 38 29.10 -8.56 25.92
CA SER A 38 29.54 -9.29 27.12
C SER A 38 29.48 -8.45 28.41
N ALA A 39 29.27 -7.14 28.30
CA ALA A 39 29.30 -6.19 29.42
C ALA A 39 28.00 -6.14 30.24
N GLY A 40 27.11 -7.13 30.09
CA GLY A 40 25.82 -7.20 30.79
C GLY A 40 24.78 -6.16 30.30
N PRO A 41 23.54 -6.21 30.82
CA PRO A 41 22.47 -5.32 30.38
C PRO A 41 22.75 -3.89 30.88
N ARG A 42 23.37 -3.06 30.04
CA ARG A 42 23.45 -1.62 30.31
C ARG A 42 22.09 -0.97 30.08
N HIS A 43 21.67 -0.09 30.98
CA HIS A 43 20.51 0.76 30.75
C HIS A 43 20.74 1.58 29.47
N PRO A 44 19.78 1.59 28.53
CA PRO A 44 19.97 2.32 27.28
C PRO A 44 20.01 3.82 27.55
N VAL A 45 21.05 4.49 27.05
CA VAL A 45 21.22 5.95 27.16
C VAL A 45 20.09 6.71 26.46
N VAL A 46 19.48 6.10 25.44
CA VAL A 46 18.43 6.68 24.62
C VAL A 46 17.19 5.80 24.65
N MET A 47 16.03 6.40 24.92
CA MET A 47 14.73 5.75 24.77
C MET A 47 14.18 5.98 23.36
N TRP A 48 13.98 4.89 22.61
CA TRP A 48 13.51 4.96 21.23
C TRP A 48 11.98 4.87 21.14
N ARG A 49 11.36 5.85 20.47
CA ARG A 49 9.91 5.90 20.24
C ARG A 49 9.58 5.76 18.74
N MET A 50 10.11 4.73 18.10
CA MET A 50 9.78 4.43 16.70
C MET A 50 8.34 3.91 16.58
N LYS A 51 7.59 4.44 15.60
CA LYS A 51 6.28 3.92 15.23
C LYS A 51 6.44 2.78 14.22
N ALA A 52 5.66 1.72 14.38
CA ALA A 52 5.60 0.65 13.38
C ALA A 52 5.21 1.24 12.01
N PRO A 53 5.87 0.80 10.91
CA PRO A 53 5.48 1.24 9.58
C PRO A 53 4.01 0.96 9.30
N ALA A 54 3.35 1.89 8.62
CA ALA A 54 1.99 1.66 8.15
C ALA A 54 1.98 0.48 7.17
N LYS A 55 0.93 -0.35 7.24
CA LYS A 55 0.74 -1.45 6.29
C LYS A 55 0.58 -0.86 4.90
N LYS A 56 1.40 -1.33 3.95
CA LYS A 56 1.17 -1.02 2.54
C LYS A 56 -0.13 -1.70 2.10
N PRO A 57 -0.96 -1.06 1.27
CA PRO A 57 -2.20 -1.67 0.78
C PRO A 57 -1.86 -2.89 -0.08
N LEU A 58 -2.58 -3.99 0.11
CA LEU A 58 -2.37 -5.23 -0.66
C LEU A 58 -2.84 -5.10 -2.11
N ILE A 59 -3.88 -4.30 -2.31
CA ILE A 59 -4.46 -4.00 -3.62
C ILE A 59 -4.33 -2.49 -3.82
N LYS A 60 -3.87 -2.07 -5.00
CA LYS A 60 -3.90 -0.66 -5.38
C LYS A 60 -5.35 -0.18 -5.25
N ARG A 61 -5.60 0.78 -4.35
CA ARG A 61 -6.89 1.47 -4.32
C ARG A 61 -6.93 2.35 -5.55
N GLU A 62 -7.49 1.82 -6.63
CA GLU A 62 -7.81 2.58 -7.82
C GLU A 62 -8.79 3.70 -7.42
N LYS A 63 -8.60 4.91 -7.96
CA LYS A 63 -9.59 5.98 -7.74
C LYS A 63 -10.87 5.56 -8.48
N PRO A 64 -12.08 5.83 -7.94
CA PRO A 64 -13.33 5.49 -8.61
C PRO A 64 -13.39 5.96 -10.07
N GLU A 65 -12.71 7.07 -10.36
CA GLU A 65 -12.61 7.70 -11.68
C GLU A 65 -11.95 6.80 -12.75
N GLU A 66 -11.02 5.93 -12.36
CA GLU A 66 -10.31 5.02 -13.29
C GLU A 66 -11.09 3.71 -13.52
N THR A 67 -12.00 3.34 -12.62
CA THR A 67 -12.79 2.10 -12.68
C THR A 67 -14.07 2.20 -13.54
N TYR A 68 -14.43 3.39 -14.06
CA TYR A 68 -15.60 3.57 -14.94
C TYR A 68 -15.41 3.02 -16.37
N ALA A 69 -14.33 2.30 -16.65
CA ALA A 69 -14.11 1.62 -17.92
C ALA A 69 -15.14 0.48 -18.11
N ALA A 70 -16.30 0.85 -18.67
CA ALA A 70 -17.30 0.06 -19.35
C ALA A 70 -17.47 -1.39 -18.86
N VAL A 71 -18.13 -1.56 -17.71
CA VAL A 71 -18.90 -2.79 -17.49
C VAL A 71 -19.98 -2.81 -18.58
N ARG A 72 -19.77 -3.57 -19.65
CA ARG A 72 -20.86 -3.92 -20.59
C ARG A 72 -21.92 -4.63 -19.75
N ARG A 73 -22.97 -3.88 -19.41
CA ARG A 73 -24.17 -4.39 -18.74
C ARG A 73 -24.63 -5.59 -19.56
N GLY A 74 -24.42 -6.80 -19.04
CA GLY A 74 -24.97 -8.01 -19.63
C GLY A 74 -26.48 -7.83 -19.82
N SER A 75 -27.03 -8.53 -20.83
CA SER A 75 -28.43 -8.46 -21.27
C SER A 75 -29.38 -8.09 -20.14
N ALA A 76 -30.12 -6.99 -20.30
CA ALA A 76 -31.12 -6.56 -19.33
C ALA A 76 -32.04 -7.74 -19.01
N LYS A 77 -32.08 -8.15 -17.73
CA LYS A 77 -33.05 -9.13 -17.23
C LYS A 77 -34.46 -8.55 -17.40
N LYS A 78 -35.06 -8.77 -18.57
CA LYS A 78 -36.49 -8.58 -18.77
C LYS A 78 -37.19 -9.58 -17.84
N LYS A 79 -38.16 -9.12 -17.05
CA LYS A 79 -39.07 -10.02 -16.32
C LYS A 79 -40.00 -10.66 -17.34
N ILE A 80 -39.56 -11.74 -17.97
CA ILE A 80 -40.34 -12.51 -18.93
C ILE A 80 -41.09 -13.58 -18.14
N HIS A 81 -42.39 -13.70 -18.39
CA HIS A 81 -43.22 -14.72 -17.74
C HIS A 81 -42.75 -16.12 -18.18
N PRO A 82 -42.62 -17.12 -17.28
CA PRO A 82 -42.01 -18.42 -17.61
C PRO A 82 -42.66 -19.13 -18.80
N VAL A 83 -43.98 -19.02 -18.93
CA VAL A 83 -44.76 -19.60 -20.05
C VAL A 83 -44.39 -18.99 -21.41
N GLN A 84 -44.04 -17.71 -21.42
CA GLN A 84 -43.65 -16.99 -22.63
C GLN A 84 -42.27 -17.46 -23.11
N VAL A 85 -41.33 -17.68 -22.18
CA VAL A 85 -40.00 -18.27 -22.49
C VAL A 85 -40.15 -19.69 -23.08
N MET A 86 -41.01 -20.53 -22.49
CA MET A 86 -41.20 -21.90 -22.99
C MET A 86 -41.87 -21.96 -24.37
N SER A 87 -42.60 -20.91 -24.77
CA SER A 87 -43.25 -20.86 -26.08
C SER A 87 -42.27 -20.60 -27.22
N GLU A 88 -41.17 -19.89 -26.97
CA GLU A 88 -40.11 -19.62 -27.96
C GLU A 88 -39.32 -20.88 -28.36
N PHE A 89 -39.36 -21.93 -27.53
CA PHE A 89 -38.62 -23.18 -27.74
C PHE A 89 -39.44 -24.33 -28.33
N ARG A 90 -40.73 -24.10 -28.69
CA ARG A 90 -41.48 -25.14 -29.41
C ARG A 90 -40.87 -25.32 -30.80
N GLY A 91 -40.23 -26.48 -30.96
CA GLY A 91 -39.32 -26.81 -32.05
C GLY A 91 -39.90 -26.58 -33.44
N ARG A 92 -39.02 -26.22 -34.36
CA ARG A 92 -39.27 -26.34 -35.80
C ARG A 92 -39.73 -27.77 -36.07
N GLN A 93 -40.87 -27.94 -36.74
CA GLN A 93 -41.20 -29.21 -37.35
C GLN A 93 -40.07 -29.54 -38.33
N VAL A 94 -39.30 -30.56 -38.02
CA VAL A 94 -38.38 -31.20 -38.95
C VAL A 94 -39.26 -32.12 -39.79
N TYR A 95 -39.48 -31.73 -41.06
CA TYR A 95 -40.08 -32.59 -42.08
C TYR A 95 -39.03 -33.55 -42.62
#